data_AF-A0A1V6EL14-F1
#
_entry.id   AF-A0A1V6EL14-F1
#
_cell.length_a   1.000
_cell.length_b   1.000
_cell.length_c   1.000
_cell.angle_alpha   90.00
_cell.angle_beta   90.00
_cell.angle_gamma   90.00
#
_symmetry.space_group_name_H-M   'P 1'
#
loop_
_entity.id
_entity.type
_entity.pdbx_description
1 polymer ?
#
loop_
_entity_poly.entity_id
_entity_poly.type
_entity_poly.pdbx_seq_one_letter_code
_entity_poly.pdbx_strand_id
1 'polypeptide(L)'
;MNIQAESGFSVQDARDIQLRNICIDTQKGPIVQCKDAAELYLSNIRSSKPLAEAALLTMENVSDVFIEGCFPLPGSKAFLELSGAESSRVILKNNFIERIEQPYLIHEMVDSAALVY
;
A
#
# COMPACT_ATOMS: atom_id res chain seq x y z
N MET A 1 9.47 6.87 -15.29
CA MET A 1 10.33 7.56 -14.31
C MET A 1 10.55 6.63 -13.13
N ASN A 2 11.78 6.51 -12.62
CA ASN A 2 12.07 5.82 -11.35
C ASN A 2 12.57 6.88 -10.36
N ILE A 3 11.90 7.01 -9.22
CA ILE A 3 12.26 7.96 -8.16
C ILE A 3 13.15 7.21 -7.17
N GLN A 4 14.33 7.75 -6.88
CA GLN A 4 15.15 7.29 -5.76
C GLN A 4 14.92 8.26 -4.61
N ALA A 5 14.44 7.77 -3.47
CA ALA A 5 14.12 8.61 -2.33
C ALA A 5 14.60 7.98 -1.02
N GLU A 6 14.81 8.82 0.00
CA GLU A 6 15.08 8.30 1.35
C GLU A 6 13.82 7.59 1.89
N SER A 7 12.65 8.25 1.78
CA SER A 7 11.33 7.75 2.16
C SER A 7 10.32 7.87 1.01
N GLY A 8 9.24 7.11 1.08
CA GLY A 8 8.17 7.11 0.08
C GLY A 8 7.23 8.32 0.17
N PHE A 9 6.12 8.25 -0.56
CA PHE A 9 5.03 9.20 -0.42
C PHE A 9 4.31 9.03 0.91
N SER A 10 4.00 10.14 1.57
CA SER A 10 3.15 10.18 2.75
C SER A 10 1.92 11.02 2.47
N VAL A 11 0.75 10.44 2.73
CA VAL A 11 -0.57 11.06 2.60
C VAL A 11 -1.22 11.03 3.97
N GLN A 12 -1.56 12.19 4.52
CA GLN A 12 -2.13 12.30 5.85
C GLN A 12 -3.25 13.34 5.86
N ASP A 13 -4.33 13.06 6.59
CA ASP A 13 -5.48 13.97 6.76
C ASP A 13 -6.05 14.44 5.41
N ALA A 14 -6.17 13.51 4.47
CA ALA A 14 -6.41 13.81 3.06
C ALA A 14 -7.58 13.02 2.47
N ARG A 15 -8.19 13.59 1.43
CA ARG A 15 -9.27 12.97 0.66
C ARG A 15 -9.06 13.17 -0.84
N ASP A 16 -9.55 12.23 -1.65
CA ASP A 16 -9.50 12.28 -3.12
C ASP A 16 -8.07 12.36 -3.66
N ILE A 17 -7.25 11.36 -3.30
CA ILE A 17 -5.85 11.26 -3.72
C ILE A 17 -5.67 10.15 -4.72
N GLN A 18 -4.99 10.47 -5.83
CA GLN A 18 -4.65 9.49 -6.86
C GLN A 18 -3.15 9.42 -7.10
N LEU A 19 -2.59 8.23 -6.94
CA LEU A 19 -1.21 7.92 -7.34
C LEU A 19 -1.26 6.84 -8.41
N ARG A 20 -0.65 7.11 -9.57
CA ARG A 20 -0.76 6.24 -10.74
C ARG A 20 0.58 6.10 -11.45
N ASN A 21 0.91 4.87 -11.86
CA ASN A 21 2.07 4.56 -12.72
C ASN A 21 3.42 5.03 -12.15
N ILE A 22 3.62 4.90 -10.84
CA ILE A 22 4.86 5.31 -10.16
C ILE A 22 5.79 4.11 -9.89
N CYS A 23 7.08 4.34 -10.08
CA CYS A 23 8.15 3.45 -9.64
C CYS A 23 9.03 4.23 -8.66
N ILE A 24 9.15 3.73 -7.43
CA ILE A 24 9.91 4.37 -6.36
C ILE A 24 10.74 3.31 -5.66
N ASP A 25 12.02 3.62 -5.47
CA ASP A 25 12.89 2.88 -4.57
C ASP A 25 13.15 3.76 -3.33
N THR A 26 12.71 3.28 -2.17
CA THR A 26 12.96 3.92 -0.88
C THR A 26 14.18 3.29 -0.21
N GLN A 27 14.87 4.06 0.64
CA GLN A 27 15.91 3.51 1.51
C GLN A 27 15.33 2.97 2.82
N LYS A 28 14.20 3.52 3.25
CA LYS A 28 13.48 3.10 4.47
C LYS A 28 11.97 3.20 4.29
N GLY A 29 11.25 2.28 4.94
CA GLY A 29 9.79 2.29 5.03
C GLY A 29 9.07 1.98 3.70
N PRO A 30 7.73 2.09 3.70
CA PRO A 30 6.91 1.82 2.53
C PRO A 30 7.14 2.87 1.44
N ILE A 31 6.76 2.52 0.19
CA ILE A 31 6.82 3.46 -0.93
C ILE A 31 5.63 4.41 -0.95
N VAL A 32 4.50 4.00 -0.37
CA VAL A 32 3.32 4.84 -0.12
C VAL A 32 2.79 4.50 1.27
N GLN A 33 2.63 5.53 2.09
CA GLN A 33 1.94 5.45 3.36
C GLN A 33 0.76 6.42 3.35
N CYS A 34 -0.42 5.92 3.72
CA CYS A 34 -1.61 6.73 3.93
C CYS A 34 -2.12 6.57 5.36
N LYS A 35 -2.45 7.69 6.00
CA LYS A 35 -2.97 7.74 7.36
C LYS A 35 -4.15 8.70 7.45
N ASP A 36 -5.22 8.29 8.13
CA ASP A 36 -6.41 9.12 8.37
C ASP A 36 -6.91 9.75 7.05
N ALA A 37 -7.11 8.91 6.05
CA ALA A 37 -7.34 9.34 4.67
C ALA A 37 -8.49 8.57 4.00
N ALA A 38 -9.17 9.21 3.04
CA ALA A 38 -10.33 8.63 2.37
C ALA A 38 -10.29 8.83 0.84
N GLU A 39 -11.03 8.01 0.11
CA GLU A 39 -11.16 8.12 -1.36
C GLU A 39 -9.79 8.09 -2.05
N LEU A 40 -9.08 6.99 -1.86
CA LEU A 40 -7.72 6.80 -2.37
C LEU A 40 -7.75 5.89 -3.59
N TYR A 41 -7.09 6.30 -4.67
CA TYR A 41 -6.90 5.46 -5.84
C TYR A 41 -5.41 5.27 -6.14
N LEU A 42 -4.92 4.05 -5.97
CA LEU A 42 -3.52 3.69 -6.18
C LEU A 42 -3.44 2.67 -7.31
N SER A 43 -2.77 3.02 -8.41
CA SER A 43 -2.61 2.06 -9.51
C SER A 43 -1.21 1.96 -10.08
N ASN A 44 -0.84 0.71 -10.42
CA ASN A 44 0.45 0.38 -11.03
C ASN A 44 1.64 0.97 -10.24
N ILE A 45 1.58 0.79 -8.91
CA ILE A 45 2.63 1.20 -7.97
C ILE A 45 3.66 0.07 -7.89
N ARG A 46 4.95 0.41 -8.01
CA ARG A 46 6.03 -0.58 -7.96
C ARG A 46 7.32 -0.04 -7.34
N SER A 47 8.16 -0.97 -6.88
CA SER A 47 9.56 -0.75 -6.49
C SER A 47 10.45 -1.74 -7.24
N SER A 48 11.64 -1.29 -7.63
CA SER A 48 12.69 -2.14 -8.19
C SER A 48 13.67 -2.65 -7.12
N LYS A 49 13.63 -2.06 -5.92
CA LYS A 49 14.42 -2.43 -4.75
C LYS A 49 13.48 -2.66 -3.55
N PRO A 50 12.78 -3.80 -3.49
CA PRO A 50 11.92 -4.12 -2.35
C PRO A 50 12.75 -4.20 -1.05
N LEU A 51 12.12 -3.83 0.07
CA LEU A 51 12.77 -3.82 1.39
C LEU A 51 12.17 -4.93 2.26
N ALA A 52 13.01 -5.86 2.72
CA ALA A 52 12.58 -7.03 3.51
C ALA A 52 11.90 -6.67 4.84
N GLU A 53 12.24 -5.51 5.39
CA GLU A 53 11.72 -5.04 6.68
C GLU A 53 10.39 -4.26 6.56
N ALA A 54 9.97 -3.90 5.34
CA ALA A 54 8.85 -3.00 5.10
C ALA A 54 7.80 -3.58 4.14
N ALA A 55 6.53 -3.27 4.41
CA ALA A 55 5.48 -3.45 3.42
C ALA A 55 5.68 -2.49 2.25
N LEU A 56 5.20 -2.85 1.05
CA LEU A 56 5.21 -1.94 -0.08
C LEU A 56 4.28 -0.74 0.19
N LEU A 57 3.06 -1.03 0.65
CA LEU A 57 2.03 -0.04 0.96
C LEU A 57 1.62 -0.16 2.43
N THR A 58 1.49 0.97 3.13
CA THR A 58 0.98 1.01 4.50
C THR A 58 -0.26 1.90 4.56
N MET A 59 -1.32 1.39 5.17
CA MET A 59 -2.61 2.05 5.28
C MET A 59 -3.08 2.02 6.74
N GLU A 60 -3.34 3.18 7.33
CA GLU A 60 -3.82 3.32 8.70
C GLU A 60 -5.07 4.20 8.74
N ASN A 61 -6.17 3.70 9.32
CA ASN A 61 -7.46 4.42 9.39
C ASN A 61 -7.90 4.99 8.03
N VAL A 62 -7.92 4.14 6.99
CA VAL A 62 -8.28 4.58 5.63
C VAL A 62 -9.67 4.11 5.21
N SER A 63 -10.39 4.90 4.42
CA SER A 63 -11.68 4.47 3.86
C SER A 63 -11.78 4.66 2.35
N ASP A 64 -12.51 3.79 1.67
CA ASP A 64 -12.72 3.86 0.21
C ASP A 64 -11.39 3.91 -0.56
N VAL A 65 -10.59 2.86 -0.38
CA VAL A 65 -9.28 2.72 -1.03
C VAL A 65 -9.39 1.71 -2.15
N PHE A 66 -8.97 2.07 -3.37
CA PHE A 66 -8.89 1.14 -4.49
C PHE A 66 -7.44 1.01 -4.97
N ILE A 67 -6.88 -0.20 -4.85
CA ILE A 67 -5.51 -0.52 -5.21
C ILE A 67 -5.52 -1.53 -6.36
N GLU A 68 -5.00 -1.16 -7.52
CA GLU A 68 -5.05 -2.05 -8.69
C GLU A 68 -3.82 -2.07 -9.59
N GLY A 69 -3.71 -3.15 -10.36
CA GLY A 69 -2.70 -3.29 -11.42
C GLY A 69 -1.26 -3.33 -10.90
N CYS A 70 -1.04 -3.62 -9.62
CA CYS A 70 0.28 -3.73 -9.03
C CYS A 70 0.90 -5.10 -9.33
N PHE A 71 2.19 -5.09 -9.65
CA PHE A 71 2.98 -6.29 -9.94
C PHE A 71 4.28 -6.27 -9.14
N PRO A 72 4.21 -6.45 -7.80
CA PRO A 72 5.37 -6.30 -6.93
C PRO A 72 6.43 -7.39 -7.20
N LEU A 73 7.70 -7.02 -7.00
CA LEU A 73 8.83 -7.96 -6.96
C LEU A 73 8.85 -8.68 -5.60
N PRO A 74 9.36 -9.93 -5.53
CA PRO A 74 9.57 -10.62 -4.26
C PRO A 74 10.58 -9.86 -3.39
N GLY A 75 10.47 -10.01 -2.06
CA GLY A 75 11.45 -9.49 -1.11
C GLY A 75 10.98 -8.33 -0.25
N SER A 76 9.77 -7.80 -0.43
CA SER A 76 9.14 -6.93 0.57
C SER A 76 8.56 -7.78 1.70
N LYS A 77 8.50 -7.22 2.91
CA LYS A 77 7.85 -7.87 4.06
C LYS A 77 6.40 -8.28 3.74
N ALA A 78 5.70 -7.36 3.07
CA ALA A 78 4.33 -7.55 2.59
C ALA A 78 4.04 -6.65 1.38
N PHE A 79 2.92 -6.91 0.69
CA PHE A 79 2.40 -5.99 -0.31
C PHE A 79 1.62 -4.86 0.36
N LEU A 80 0.72 -5.20 1.28
CA LEU A 80 -0.10 -4.25 2.03
C LEU A 80 -0.01 -4.55 3.53
N GLU A 81 0.29 -3.51 4.31
CA GLU A 81 0.05 -3.48 5.74
C GLU A 81 -1.15 -2.58 6.03
N LEU A 82 -2.18 -3.12 6.67
CA LEU A 82 -3.42 -2.43 7.01
C LEU A 82 -3.65 -2.45 8.52
N SER A 83 -3.87 -1.27 9.09
CA SER A 83 -4.12 -1.07 10.51
C SER A 83 -5.21 -0.02 10.76
N GLY A 84 -5.59 0.13 12.02
CA GLY A 84 -6.56 1.14 12.44
C GLY A 84 -8.02 0.67 12.39
N ALA A 85 -8.76 0.96 13.46
CA ALA A 85 -10.15 0.50 13.62
C ALA A 85 -11.13 1.19 12.64
N GLU A 86 -10.76 2.36 12.13
CA GLU A 86 -11.57 3.13 11.18
C GLU A 86 -11.36 2.67 9.72
N SER A 87 -10.48 1.69 9.50
CA SER A 87 -10.19 1.20 8.15
C SER A 87 -11.37 0.44 7.56
N SER A 88 -11.83 0.83 6.37
CA SER A 88 -12.98 0.20 5.71
C SER A 88 -12.94 0.32 4.18
N ARG A 89 -13.49 -0.67 3.46
CA ARG A 89 -13.59 -0.65 1.99
C ARG A 89 -12.23 -0.42 1.29
N VAL A 90 -11.22 -1.16 1.72
CA VAL A 90 -9.94 -1.29 1.03
C VAL A 90 -10.08 -2.43 0.02
N ILE A 91 -10.09 -2.08 -1.25
CA ILE A 91 -10.36 -2.99 -2.37
C ILE A 91 -9.07 -3.17 -3.16
N LEU A 92 -8.62 -4.41 -3.27
CA LEU A 92 -7.50 -4.82 -4.09
C LEU A 92 -8.06 -5.49 -5.34
N LYS A 93 -7.59 -5.12 -6.53
CA LYS A 93 -8.06 -5.78 -7.76
C LYS A 93 -6.97 -5.85 -8.81
N ASN A 94 -6.90 -6.95 -9.56
CA ASN A 94 -5.93 -7.12 -10.64
C ASN A 94 -4.46 -6.90 -10.18
N ASN A 95 -4.14 -7.26 -8.93
CA ASN A 95 -2.77 -7.22 -8.41
C ASN A 95 -2.18 -8.64 -8.48
N PHE A 96 -0.98 -8.79 -9.02
CA PHE A 96 -0.29 -10.08 -9.03
C PHE A 96 0.69 -10.14 -7.86
N ILE A 97 0.17 -10.54 -6.72
CA ILE A 97 0.87 -10.53 -5.42
C ILE A 97 1.44 -11.89 -5.02
N GLU A 98 1.27 -12.93 -5.84
CA GLU A 98 1.70 -14.31 -5.54
C GLU A 98 3.21 -14.45 -5.31
N ARG A 99 3.99 -13.43 -5.65
CA ARG A 99 5.44 -13.37 -5.44
C ARG A 99 5.83 -12.88 -4.04
N ILE A 100 4.87 -12.39 -3.27
CA ILE A 100 5.10 -11.93 -1.90
C ILE A 100 4.69 -13.06 -0.96
N GLU A 101 5.63 -13.50 -0.11
CA GLU A 101 5.41 -14.63 0.79
C GLU A 101 4.26 -14.38 1.77
N GLN A 102 4.20 -13.16 2.32
CA GLN A 102 3.11 -12.69 3.17
C GLN A 102 2.48 -11.44 2.54
N PRO A 103 1.54 -11.57 1.58
CA PRO A 103 1.04 -10.41 0.84
C PRO A 103 0.35 -9.36 1.74
N TYR A 104 -0.23 -9.79 2.85
CA TYR A 104 -1.06 -8.95 3.71
C TYR A 104 -0.62 -9.05 5.16
N LEU A 105 -0.43 -7.90 5.80
CA LEU A 105 -0.27 -7.75 7.24
C LEU A 105 -1.46 -6.96 7.76
N ILE A 106 -2.43 -7.65 8.36
CA ILE A 106 -3.65 -7.05 8.89
C ILE A 106 -3.59 -7.11 10.42
N HIS A 107 -3.70 -5.95 11.07
CA HIS A 107 -3.61 -5.83 12.53
C HIS A 107 -4.96 -6.06 13.23
N GLU A 108 -4.95 -6.52 14.49
CA GLU A 108 -6.09 -7.10 15.23
C GLU A 108 -7.36 -6.24 15.34
N MET A 109 -7.26 -4.91 15.12
CA MET A 109 -8.41 -3.98 15.21
C MET A 109 -9.08 -3.67 13.87
N VAL A 110 -8.55 -4.19 12.77
CA VAL A 110 -9.16 -4.00 11.45
C VAL A 110 -10.32 -4.97 11.29
N ASP A 111 -11.51 -4.47 10.92
CA ASP A 111 -12.63 -5.35 10.59
C ASP A 111 -12.23 -6.28 9.44
N SER A 112 -12.49 -7.58 9.58
CA SER A 112 -12.26 -8.59 8.53
C SER A 112 -12.92 -8.24 7.19
N ALA A 113 -14.02 -7.48 7.19
CA ALA A 113 -14.70 -7.01 5.98
C ALA A 113 -14.07 -5.75 5.37
N ALA A 114 -13.11 -5.12 6.05
CA ALA A 114 -12.47 -3.91 5.57
C ALA A 114 -11.62 -4.15 4.31
N LEU A 115 -11.07 -5.35 4.14
CA LEU A 115 -10.23 -5.71 3.00
C LEU A 115 -10.97 -6.66 2.05
N VAL A 116 -11.06 -6.26 0.79
CA VAL A 116 -11.74 -6.99 -0.29
C VAL A 116 -10.72 -7.22 -1.41
N TYR A 117 -10.69 -8.43 -1.96
CA TYR A 117 -9.75 -8.87 -3.00
C TYR A 117 -10.41 -9.02 -4.39
#